data_AF-A0A4Q4YGI9-F1
#
_entry.id   AF-A0A4Q4YGI9-F1
#
_cell.length_a   1.000
_cell.length_b   1.000
_cell.length_c   1.000
_cell.angle_alpha   90.00
_cell.angle_beta   90.00
_cell.angle_gamma   90.00
#
_symmetry.space_group_name_H-M   'P 1'
#
loop_
_entity.id
_entity.type
_entity.pdbx_description
1 polymer ?
#
loop_
_entity_poly.entity_id
_entity_poly.type
_entity_poly.pdbx_seq_one_letter_code
_entity_poly.pdbx_strand_id
1 'polypeptide(L)'
;MPKAEETMNHGDRARELEYKYIELLEKRIASLEAARTNHNYQNNHDEDVESGTRPCLVTRLRQRVLIDGGVAEEEDIDPSDFESLVQQPPSEKDIELPETSYKLTWYRVLSEKKKYKYSEFNVDSRELQALLQVALSHYPRLHFASDGMQDKITFKSPFESLIHNWDKLLALTNSESAEYERLSTLVTGFDPMTDDGANPLASALICLTKEGNMVKARLHLCEMLSRIRSTPELKQYFSGLDGQAKGKSVQFDYLWTIFPPGEVVYSVVFMKEPQLFIVKQGYEDVASSESGRETKRVWKLICWSYDWNGRTFSRVPIKFRFEEFQGSRAIETLEVYPLRYHNSASKVPIDQLTAMLRRRGERFRDLCTREKGQQMFDYEGEAITHGAGFQKLGNRRNDDRASGLLLLSDAYGLRRRAPPQSSAKSQKIDGRVMVDFAAYLQHAPQYSSLAPMGDAHLSRKDDECRCSTCLANNDLRENQKTYWDNVAAGEEFEDLQLELCPPRVLGPPGVGKTLTAVLLRVLEYYNGILILTTNRIREFDIAVQSRVNLGIKYEDLDRDQKQNIIENFLSQLKDENVDRRQEIVDWFNKDEEGREQIKPLNGRQVRNILFSAASLAMKDGTAESGS
;
A
#
# COMPACT_ATOMS: atom_id res chain seq x y z
N MET A 1 19.71 -36.13 62.30
CA MET A 1 18.55 -37.02 62.04
C MET A 1 17.52 -36.79 63.15
N PRO A 2 16.21 -36.73 62.87
CA PRO A 2 15.49 -36.36 61.65
C PRO A 2 14.54 -35.15 61.87
N LYS A 3 13.89 -34.73 60.78
CA LYS A 3 13.11 -33.50 60.59
C LYS A 3 11.70 -33.59 61.19
N ALA A 4 11.20 -32.45 61.66
CA ALA A 4 9.81 -32.24 62.05
C ALA A 4 8.87 -32.37 60.84
N GLU A 5 7.85 -33.20 60.98
CA GLU A 5 6.72 -33.30 60.05
C GLU A 5 5.74 -32.14 60.33
N GLU A 6 5.60 -31.22 59.38
CA GLU A 6 4.49 -30.26 59.37
C GLU A 6 3.22 -30.98 58.92
N THR A 7 2.31 -31.17 59.87
CA THR A 7 0.97 -31.71 59.66
C THR A 7 0.11 -30.67 58.91
N MET A 8 -0.06 -30.85 57.60
CA MET A 8 -1.04 -30.09 56.81
C MET A 8 -2.45 -30.26 57.37
N ASN A 9 -3.14 -29.14 57.56
CA ASN A 9 -4.49 -29.05 58.12
C ASN A 9 -5.50 -29.81 57.24
N HIS A 10 -6.40 -30.58 57.87
CA HIS A 10 -7.30 -31.51 57.18
C HIS A 10 -8.19 -30.84 56.11
N GLY A 11 -8.49 -29.55 56.29
CA GLY A 11 -9.24 -28.73 55.33
C GLY A 11 -8.46 -28.36 54.06
N ASP A 12 -7.15 -28.17 54.14
CA ASP A 12 -6.32 -27.83 52.97
C ASP A 12 -6.07 -29.06 52.10
N ARG A 13 -5.93 -30.23 52.74
CA ARG A 13 -5.85 -31.52 52.03
C ARG A 13 -7.16 -31.88 51.35
N ALA A 14 -8.31 -31.51 51.94
CA ALA A 14 -9.61 -31.67 51.31
C ALA A 14 -9.77 -30.75 50.08
N ARG A 15 -9.35 -29.48 50.16
CA ARG A 15 -9.36 -28.57 49.01
C ARG A 15 -8.42 -29.00 47.90
N GLU A 16 -7.23 -29.51 48.22
CA GLU A 16 -6.29 -30.00 47.21
C GLU A 16 -6.84 -31.26 46.51
N LEU A 17 -7.55 -32.11 47.25
CA LEU A 17 -8.26 -33.27 46.68
C LEU A 17 -9.46 -32.83 45.84
N GLU A 18 -10.20 -31.80 46.24
CA GLU A 18 -11.28 -31.21 45.42
C GLU A 18 -10.73 -30.62 44.12
N TYR A 19 -9.62 -29.87 44.17
CA TYR A 19 -8.97 -29.35 42.96
C TYR A 19 -8.48 -30.46 42.03
N LYS A 20 -7.85 -31.51 42.58
CA LYS A 20 -7.45 -32.69 41.78
C LYS A 20 -8.65 -33.44 41.22
N TYR A 21 -9.75 -33.51 41.96
CA TYR A 21 -10.98 -34.15 41.52
C TYR A 21 -11.65 -33.34 40.39
N ILE A 22 -11.68 -32.01 40.49
CA ILE A 22 -12.15 -31.11 39.44
C ILE A 22 -11.27 -31.25 38.19
N GLU A 23 -9.95 -31.25 38.32
CA GLU A 23 -9.03 -31.44 37.19
C GLU A 23 -9.22 -32.80 36.50
N LEU A 24 -9.46 -33.86 37.27
CA LEU A 24 -9.77 -35.19 36.74
C LEU A 24 -11.15 -35.25 36.08
N LEU A 25 -12.15 -34.54 36.62
CA LEU A 25 -13.46 -34.40 36.01
C LEU A 25 -13.39 -33.61 34.70
N GLU A 26 -12.64 -32.51 34.64
CA GLU A 26 -12.43 -31.74 33.40
C GLU A 26 -11.72 -32.58 32.33
N LYS A 27 -10.67 -33.33 32.71
CA LYS A 27 -10.02 -34.29 31.79
C LYS A 27 -10.96 -35.40 31.34
N ARG A 28 -11.86 -35.87 32.22
CA ARG A 28 -12.84 -36.90 31.88
C ARG A 28 -13.97 -36.35 31.02
N ILE A 29 -14.43 -35.13 31.25
CA ILE A 29 -15.41 -34.43 30.40
C ILE A 29 -14.79 -34.18 29.04
N ALA A 30 -13.56 -33.66 28.96
CA ALA A 30 -12.86 -33.49 27.68
C ALA A 30 -12.66 -34.83 26.95
N SER A 31 -12.34 -35.91 27.68
CA SER A 31 -12.24 -37.26 27.11
C SER A 31 -13.58 -37.82 26.67
N LEU A 32 -14.68 -37.53 27.38
CA LEU A 32 -16.03 -37.96 27.04
C LEU A 32 -16.65 -37.10 25.92
N GLU A 33 -16.27 -35.84 25.80
CA GLU A 33 -16.62 -34.95 24.69
C GLU A 33 -15.84 -35.34 23.44
N ALA A 34 -14.55 -35.70 23.58
CA ALA A 34 -13.75 -36.32 22.52
C ALA A 34 -14.31 -37.69 22.12
N ALA A 35 -14.77 -38.49 23.08
CA ALA A 35 -15.44 -39.76 22.81
C ALA A 35 -16.83 -39.55 22.20
N ARG A 36 -17.57 -38.50 22.56
CA ARG A 36 -18.90 -38.18 22.00
C ARG A 36 -18.80 -37.57 20.60
N THR A 37 -17.77 -36.77 20.33
CA THR A 37 -17.44 -36.37 18.95
C THR A 37 -17.03 -37.58 18.14
N ASN A 38 -16.14 -38.44 18.64
CA ASN A 38 -15.80 -39.71 17.96
C ASN A 38 -17.01 -40.65 17.80
N HIS A 39 -17.92 -40.71 18.78
CA HIS A 39 -19.10 -41.59 18.74
C HIS A 39 -20.21 -41.03 17.84
N ASN A 40 -20.36 -39.70 17.74
CA ASN A 40 -21.18 -39.06 16.70
C ASN A 40 -20.54 -39.21 15.30
N TYR A 41 -19.22 -39.37 15.21
CA TYR A 41 -18.52 -39.75 13.97
C TYR A 41 -18.66 -41.24 13.62
N GLN A 42 -18.85 -42.13 14.61
CA GLN A 42 -18.94 -43.58 14.40
C GLN A 42 -20.39 -44.09 14.25
N ASN A 43 -21.40 -43.45 14.87
CA ASN A 43 -22.79 -43.95 14.83
C ASN A 43 -23.55 -43.68 13.52
N ASN A 44 -22.92 -43.12 12.48
CA ASN A 44 -23.47 -43.11 11.12
C ASN A 44 -22.96 -44.29 10.26
N HIS A 45 -22.23 -45.25 10.84
CA HIS A 45 -21.54 -46.31 10.11
C HIS A 45 -21.57 -47.66 10.81
N ASP A 46 -22.75 -48.23 11.01
CA ASP A 46 -22.88 -49.68 11.20
C ASP A 46 -24.29 -50.15 10.81
N GLU A 47 -24.54 -50.38 9.51
CA GLU A 47 -25.42 -51.46 9.02
C GLU A 47 -24.90 -51.93 7.65
N ASP A 48 -24.48 -53.21 7.62
CA ASP A 48 -24.29 -54.14 6.51
C ASP A 48 -23.57 -53.69 5.22
N VAL A 49 -22.50 -54.42 4.86
CA VAL A 49 -22.38 -55.20 3.60
C VAL A 49 -20.95 -55.79 3.47
N GLU A 50 -20.94 -57.03 3.04
CA GLU A 50 -19.85 -57.95 2.76
C GLU A 50 -18.73 -57.42 1.84
N SER A 51 -17.61 -58.12 1.89
CA SER A 51 -16.41 -58.03 1.04
C SER A 51 -16.61 -57.37 -0.33
N GLY A 52 -16.14 -56.14 -0.46
CA GLY A 52 -15.94 -55.44 -1.72
C GLY A 52 -14.88 -54.37 -1.55
N THR A 53 -13.73 -54.55 -2.20
CA THR A 53 -12.59 -53.64 -2.20
C THR A 53 -13.04 -52.25 -2.71
N ARG A 54 -13.20 -51.27 -1.81
CA ARG A 54 -13.54 -49.89 -2.19
C ARG A 54 -12.29 -49.17 -2.72
N PRO A 55 -12.36 -48.40 -3.83
CA PRO A 55 -11.20 -47.78 -4.43
C PRO A 55 -10.68 -46.60 -3.55
N CYS A 56 -9.49 -46.74 -2.99
CA CYS A 56 -8.74 -45.62 -2.42
C CYS A 56 -8.14 -44.80 -3.59
N LEU A 57 -8.39 -43.49 -3.60
CA LEU A 57 -7.69 -42.57 -4.51
C LEU A 57 -6.19 -42.60 -4.16
N VAL A 58 -5.35 -43.05 -5.09
CA VAL A 58 -3.91 -43.24 -4.83
C VAL A 58 -3.14 -41.96 -5.15
N THR A 59 -2.53 -41.34 -4.14
CA THR A 59 -1.54 -40.25 -4.30
C THR A 59 -0.17 -40.85 -4.62
N ARG A 60 0.51 -40.38 -5.67
CA ARG A 60 1.87 -40.84 -6.00
C ARG A 60 2.91 -40.05 -5.21
N LEU A 61 3.81 -40.74 -4.52
CA LEU A 61 4.91 -40.13 -3.74
C LEU A 61 6.21 -40.24 -4.54
N ARG A 62 6.90 -39.11 -4.78
CA ARG A 62 8.15 -39.04 -5.54
C ARG A 62 9.19 -38.17 -4.84
N GLN A 63 10.46 -38.45 -5.05
CA GLN A 63 11.59 -37.58 -4.71
C GLN A 63 12.31 -37.13 -5.97
N ARG A 64 12.79 -35.88 -5.99
CA ARG A 64 13.61 -35.38 -7.09
C ARG A 64 14.80 -34.56 -6.63
N VAL A 65 15.94 -34.75 -7.27
CA VAL A 65 17.20 -34.02 -7.00
C VAL A 65 17.39 -32.95 -8.08
N LEU A 66 17.57 -31.70 -7.67
CA LEU A 66 17.85 -30.58 -8.60
C LEU A 66 19.35 -30.31 -8.71
N ILE A 67 19.84 -30.20 -9.95
CA ILE A 67 21.17 -29.72 -10.36
C ILE A 67 21.04 -28.42 -11.18
N ASP A 68 22.14 -27.66 -11.35
CA ASP A 68 22.18 -26.38 -12.08
C ASP A 68 21.77 -26.42 -13.58
N GLY A 69 21.25 -27.54 -14.08
CA GLY A 69 20.67 -27.73 -15.41
C GLY A 69 19.31 -28.45 -15.47
N GLY A 70 18.64 -28.69 -14.33
CA GLY A 70 17.34 -29.36 -14.28
C GLY A 70 17.22 -30.46 -13.21
N VAL A 71 16.38 -31.46 -13.45
CA VAL A 71 16.19 -32.62 -12.57
C VAL A 71 17.26 -33.67 -12.89
N ALA A 72 18.08 -34.05 -11.90
CA ALA A 72 19.13 -35.05 -12.04
C ALA A 72 18.62 -36.49 -11.84
N GLU A 73 17.78 -36.68 -10.82
CA GLU A 73 17.25 -37.98 -10.40
C GLU A 73 15.77 -37.77 -10.00
N GLU A 74 14.88 -38.67 -10.42
CA GLU A 74 13.47 -38.69 -10.03
C GLU A 74 13.05 -40.14 -9.74
N GLU A 75 12.70 -40.42 -8.49
CA GLU A 75 12.40 -41.78 -8.01
C GLU A 75 11.06 -41.81 -7.27
N ASP A 76 10.34 -42.93 -7.35
CA ASP A 76 9.15 -43.17 -6.54
C ASP A 76 9.58 -43.57 -5.11
N ILE A 77 8.87 -43.06 -4.10
CA ILE A 77 9.15 -43.35 -2.69
C ILE A 77 8.16 -44.41 -2.20
N ASP A 78 8.61 -45.37 -1.40
CA ASP A 78 7.74 -46.33 -0.73
C ASP A 78 6.80 -45.60 0.26
N PRO A 79 5.47 -45.80 0.19
CA PRO A 79 4.52 -45.25 1.14
C PRO A 79 4.85 -45.49 2.61
N SER A 80 5.64 -46.52 2.95
CA SER A 80 6.07 -46.82 4.32
C SER A 80 6.99 -45.77 4.97
N ASP A 81 7.66 -44.93 4.16
CA ASP A 81 8.53 -43.85 4.66
C ASP A 81 7.74 -42.62 5.14
N PHE A 82 6.43 -42.57 4.86
CA PHE A 82 5.51 -41.58 5.39
C PHE A 82 4.72 -42.23 6.54
N GLU A 83 4.56 -41.52 7.66
CA GLU A 83 3.73 -42.00 8.78
C GLU A 83 2.36 -42.46 8.25
N SER A 84 2.09 -43.76 8.36
CA SER A 84 0.82 -44.36 7.93
C SER A 84 -0.31 -43.77 8.77
N LEU A 85 -1.17 -42.94 8.19
CA LEU A 85 -2.40 -42.53 8.86
C LEU A 85 -3.64 -42.55 7.96
N VAL A 86 -4.65 -43.17 8.56
CA VAL A 86 -6.01 -43.46 8.15
C VAL A 86 -6.87 -42.21 8.36
N GLN A 87 -7.55 -41.75 7.31
CA GLN A 87 -8.85 -41.08 7.42
C GLN A 87 -9.71 -41.49 6.22
N GLN A 88 -10.92 -41.97 6.48
CA GLN A 88 -11.86 -42.41 5.45
C GLN A 88 -12.43 -41.17 4.72
N PRO A 89 -12.57 -41.21 3.37
CA PRO A 89 -13.32 -40.20 2.65
C PRO A 89 -14.80 -40.19 3.11
N PRO A 90 -15.52 -39.06 2.99
CA PRO A 90 -16.94 -38.99 3.32
C PRO A 90 -17.72 -40.05 2.52
N SER A 91 -18.68 -40.70 3.19
CA SER A 91 -19.46 -41.79 2.61
C SER A 91 -20.51 -41.27 1.62
N GLU A 92 -20.13 -41.13 0.35
CA GLU A 92 -21.08 -41.04 -0.75
C GLU A 92 -21.09 -42.40 -1.49
N LYS A 93 -22.27 -43.03 -1.54
CA LYS A 93 -22.46 -44.32 -2.21
C LYS A 93 -22.30 -44.17 -3.72
N ASP A 94 -21.60 -45.14 -4.30
CA ASP A 94 -21.55 -45.51 -5.71
C ASP A 94 -21.08 -44.44 -6.72
N ILE A 95 -19.76 -44.23 -6.76
CA ILE A 95 -19.08 -43.78 -7.98
C ILE A 95 -18.01 -44.81 -8.33
N GLU A 96 -18.26 -45.62 -9.37
CA GLU A 96 -17.23 -46.45 -9.99
C GLU A 96 -16.16 -45.54 -10.63
N LEU A 97 -15.00 -45.43 -9.98
CA LEU A 97 -13.84 -44.75 -10.54
C LEU A 97 -13.02 -45.78 -11.33
N PRO A 98 -12.84 -45.63 -12.66
CA PRO A 98 -12.01 -46.54 -13.42
C PRO A 98 -10.55 -46.50 -12.94
N GLU A 99 -9.97 -47.69 -12.82
CA GLU A 99 -8.65 -47.97 -12.27
C GLU A 99 -7.50 -47.26 -13.02
N THR A 100 -6.41 -46.95 -12.30
CA THR A 100 -5.03 -46.68 -12.79
C THR A 100 -4.65 -45.29 -13.34
N SER A 101 -5.19 -44.19 -12.83
CA SER A 101 -4.63 -42.84 -13.09
C SER A 101 -4.39 -42.09 -11.78
N TYR A 102 -3.13 -41.97 -11.35
CA TYR A 102 -2.74 -41.10 -10.23
C TYR A 102 -3.20 -39.66 -10.53
N LYS A 103 -4.05 -39.12 -9.67
CA LYS A 103 -4.65 -37.77 -9.83
C LYS A 103 -3.92 -36.68 -9.06
N LEU A 104 -2.97 -37.07 -8.20
CA LEU A 104 -2.19 -36.22 -7.32
C LEU A 104 -0.77 -36.78 -7.24
N THR A 105 0.24 -35.91 -7.38
CA THR A 105 1.65 -36.30 -7.25
C THR A 105 2.35 -35.40 -6.23
N TRP A 106 2.93 -36.00 -5.18
CA TRP A 106 3.73 -35.31 -4.17
C TRP A 106 5.21 -35.44 -4.47
N TYR A 107 5.95 -34.35 -4.33
CA TYR A 107 7.39 -34.29 -4.57
C TYR A 107 8.15 -33.81 -3.34
N ARG A 108 9.14 -34.58 -2.91
CA ARG A 108 10.20 -34.08 -2.02
C ARG A 108 11.37 -33.59 -2.85
N VAL A 109 11.64 -32.29 -2.82
CA VAL A 109 12.73 -31.69 -3.61
C VAL A 109 14.01 -31.60 -2.78
N LEU A 110 15.07 -32.22 -3.29
CA LEU A 110 16.39 -32.26 -2.68
C LEU A 110 17.38 -31.40 -3.47
N SER A 111 18.37 -30.84 -2.78
CA SER A 111 19.56 -30.20 -3.36
C SER A 111 20.49 -31.23 -4.00
N GLU A 112 21.47 -30.76 -4.79
CA GLU A 112 22.56 -31.59 -5.35
C GLU A 112 23.25 -32.48 -4.31
N LYS A 113 23.34 -32.00 -3.06
CA LYS A 113 23.94 -32.73 -1.93
C LYS A 113 22.94 -33.65 -1.19
N LYS A 114 21.81 -33.98 -1.82
CA LYS A 114 20.69 -34.75 -1.25
C LYS A 114 20.12 -34.18 0.06
N LYS A 115 20.35 -32.89 0.36
CA LYS A 115 19.70 -32.19 1.47
C LYS A 115 18.33 -31.70 1.05
N TYR A 116 17.33 -31.89 1.90
CA TYR A 116 15.98 -31.36 1.70
C TYR A 116 16.00 -29.86 1.43
N LYS A 117 15.28 -29.42 0.39
CA LYS A 117 15.06 -28.00 0.07
C LYS A 117 13.62 -27.59 0.41
N TYR A 118 12.64 -28.23 -0.22
CA TYR A 118 11.22 -27.94 -0.03
C TYR A 118 10.36 -29.08 -0.60
N SER A 119 9.06 -29.09 -0.29
CA SER A 119 8.08 -30.03 -0.86
C SER A 119 7.23 -29.36 -1.94
N GLU A 120 6.83 -30.09 -2.97
CA GLU A 120 5.91 -29.64 -4.02
C GLU A 120 4.72 -30.60 -4.16
N PHE A 121 3.59 -30.05 -4.57
CA PHE A 121 2.36 -30.80 -4.80
C PHE A 121 1.80 -30.49 -6.17
N ASN A 122 1.64 -31.53 -6.99
CA ASN A 122 1.13 -31.41 -8.35
C ASN A 122 -0.27 -32.00 -8.43
N VAL A 123 -1.21 -31.18 -8.88
CA VAL A 123 -2.60 -31.58 -9.13
C VAL A 123 -2.73 -32.02 -10.58
N ASP A 124 -2.96 -33.30 -10.81
CA ASP A 124 -3.13 -33.88 -12.16
C ASP A 124 -4.63 -34.06 -12.53
N SER A 125 -5.54 -34.05 -11.56
CA SER A 125 -7.00 -34.09 -11.82
C SER A 125 -7.51 -32.77 -12.38
N ARG A 126 -8.11 -32.83 -13.58
CA ARG A 126 -8.76 -31.67 -14.22
C ARG A 126 -9.92 -31.11 -13.40
N GLU A 127 -10.67 -31.97 -12.72
CA GLU A 127 -11.81 -31.60 -11.89
C GLU A 127 -11.33 -30.80 -10.66
N LEU A 128 -10.28 -31.27 -9.99
CA LEU A 128 -9.68 -30.55 -8.86
C LEU A 128 -8.99 -29.26 -9.32
N GLN A 129 -8.31 -29.27 -10.47
CA GLN A 129 -7.73 -28.06 -11.06
C GLN A 129 -8.80 -26.99 -11.32
N ALA A 130 -9.93 -27.38 -11.91
CA ALA A 130 -11.06 -26.49 -12.16
C ALA A 130 -11.64 -25.92 -10.86
N LEU A 131 -11.84 -26.76 -9.84
CA LEU A 131 -12.32 -26.32 -8.53
C LEU A 131 -11.36 -25.33 -7.86
N LEU A 132 -10.05 -25.62 -7.87
CA LEU A 132 -9.03 -24.73 -7.31
C LEU A 132 -8.90 -23.42 -8.08
N GLN A 133 -9.06 -23.46 -9.41
CA GLN A 133 -9.03 -22.25 -10.24
C GLN A 133 -10.16 -21.28 -9.89
N VAL A 134 -11.35 -21.79 -9.61
CA VAL A 134 -12.49 -20.98 -9.16
C VAL A 134 -12.34 -20.59 -7.69
N ALA A 135 -11.95 -21.52 -6.82
CA ALA A 135 -11.88 -21.27 -5.37
C ALA A 135 -10.76 -20.30 -4.97
N LEU A 136 -9.67 -20.24 -5.73
CA LEU A 136 -8.47 -19.42 -5.49
C LEU A 136 -8.25 -18.36 -6.57
N SER A 137 -9.27 -18.04 -7.37
CA SER A 137 -9.23 -17.03 -8.44
C SER A 137 -8.76 -15.65 -7.95
N HIS A 138 -9.06 -15.32 -6.69
CA HIS A 138 -8.68 -14.06 -6.04
C HIS A 138 -7.20 -14.00 -5.62
N TYR A 139 -6.51 -15.15 -5.53
CA TYR A 139 -5.18 -15.20 -4.95
C TYR A 139 -4.12 -14.74 -5.96
N PRO A 140 -3.29 -13.73 -5.64
CA PRO A 140 -2.31 -13.20 -6.58
C PRO A 140 -1.21 -14.20 -6.90
N ARG A 141 -0.65 -14.11 -8.11
CA ARG A 141 0.45 -14.95 -8.64
C ARG A 141 0.12 -16.43 -8.81
N LEU A 142 -1.12 -16.81 -8.60
CA LEU A 142 -1.62 -18.12 -8.96
C LEU A 142 -2.10 -18.08 -10.42
N HIS A 143 -1.18 -18.35 -11.35
CA HIS A 143 -1.52 -18.41 -12.77
C HIS A 143 -1.95 -19.82 -13.15
N PHE A 144 -3.24 -20.00 -13.38
CA PHE A 144 -3.78 -21.16 -14.06
C PHE A 144 -3.67 -20.90 -15.56
N ALA A 145 -2.95 -21.77 -16.30
CA ALA A 145 -2.72 -21.55 -17.72
C ALA A 145 -4.05 -21.45 -18.49
N SER A 146 -4.18 -20.42 -19.34
CA SER A 146 -5.35 -20.20 -20.21
C SER A 146 -5.50 -21.30 -21.27
N ASP A 147 -4.43 -22.03 -21.53
CA ASP A 147 -4.32 -22.96 -22.65
C ASP A 147 -4.82 -24.35 -22.22
N GLY A 148 -6.11 -24.40 -21.90
CA GLY A 148 -6.90 -25.63 -21.86
C GLY A 148 -6.47 -26.70 -20.87
N MET A 149 -6.25 -26.39 -19.58
CA MET A 149 -6.11 -27.38 -18.48
C MET A 149 -5.17 -28.57 -18.81
N GLN A 150 -4.17 -28.36 -19.67
CA GLN A 150 -3.19 -29.37 -20.07
C GLN A 150 -1.97 -29.36 -19.12
N ASP A 151 -1.69 -28.20 -18.52
CA ASP A 151 -0.58 -28.04 -17.59
C ASP A 151 -0.98 -28.36 -16.15
N LYS A 152 -0.08 -29.05 -15.43
CA LYS A 152 -0.25 -29.45 -14.03
C LYS A 152 -0.16 -28.22 -13.12
N ILE A 153 -1.11 -28.06 -12.19
CA ILE A 153 -1.01 -27.02 -11.16
C ILE A 153 -0.02 -27.50 -10.10
N THR A 154 1.03 -26.73 -9.86
CA THR A 154 2.08 -27.04 -8.87
C THR A 154 2.02 -26.05 -7.71
N PHE A 155 1.87 -26.55 -6.50
CA PHE A 155 2.00 -25.78 -5.26
C PHE A 155 3.33 -26.11 -4.60
N LYS A 156 4.00 -25.09 -4.04
CA LYS A 156 5.28 -25.26 -3.33
C LYS A 156 5.09 -24.98 -1.85
N SER A 157 5.77 -25.74 -1.00
CA SER A 157 5.85 -25.50 0.44
C SER A 157 6.30 -24.05 0.70
N PRO A 158 5.64 -23.32 1.63
CA PRO A 158 4.72 -23.81 2.65
C PRO A 158 3.23 -23.88 2.23
N PHE A 159 2.93 -23.86 0.92
CA PHE A 159 1.58 -23.95 0.37
C PHE A 159 0.70 -22.75 0.74
N GLU A 160 1.27 -21.54 0.66
CA GLU A 160 0.66 -20.30 1.16
C GLU A 160 -0.80 -20.11 0.69
N SER A 161 -1.06 -20.25 -0.62
CA SER A 161 -2.38 -20.07 -1.20
C SER A 161 -3.43 -21.05 -0.66
N LEU A 162 -3.03 -22.27 -0.32
CA LEU A 162 -3.91 -23.28 0.24
C LEU A 162 -4.17 -23.03 1.73
N ILE A 163 -3.13 -22.65 2.47
CA ILE A 163 -3.22 -22.42 3.92
C ILE A 163 -3.99 -21.13 4.24
N HIS A 164 -3.79 -20.06 3.48
CA HIS A 164 -4.58 -18.83 3.63
C HIS A 164 -6.07 -19.02 3.34
N ASN A 165 -6.42 -20.01 2.53
CA ASN A 165 -7.81 -20.32 2.17
C ASN A 165 -8.26 -21.66 2.79
N TRP A 166 -7.61 -22.14 3.84
CA TRP A 166 -7.80 -23.48 4.38
C TRP A 166 -9.24 -23.75 4.79
N ASP A 167 -9.85 -22.85 5.57
CA ASP A 167 -11.23 -23.01 6.06
C ASP A 167 -12.24 -22.99 4.90
N LYS A 168 -12.02 -22.13 3.90
CA LYS A 168 -12.85 -22.08 2.68
C LYS A 168 -12.74 -23.38 1.88
N LEU A 169 -11.53 -23.89 1.68
CA LEU A 169 -11.30 -25.16 0.98
C LEU A 169 -11.86 -26.35 1.77
N LEU A 170 -11.74 -26.34 3.10
CA LEU A 170 -12.32 -27.36 3.95
C LEU A 170 -13.86 -27.31 3.90
N ALA A 171 -14.47 -26.13 3.92
CA ALA A 171 -15.91 -25.97 3.78
C ALA A 171 -16.41 -26.57 2.45
N LEU A 172 -15.70 -26.34 1.33
CA LEU A 172 -16.03 -26.90 0.01
C LEU A 172 -16.05 -28.44 -0.02
N THR A 173 -15.38 -29.12 0.92
CA THR A 173 -15.48 -30.58 1.03
C THR A 173 -16.86 -31.05 1.50
N ASN A 174 -17.60 -30.22 2.24
CA ASN A 174 -18.94 -30.52 2.71
C ASN A 174 -20.00 -29.97 1.73
N SER A 175 -20.90 -30.85 1.27
CA SER A 175 -22.01 -30.52 0.36
C SER A 175 -23.04 -29.59 0.99
N GLU A 176 -23.12 -29.54 2.31
CA GLU A 176 -24.05 -28.69 3.05
C GLU A 176 -23.46 -27.31 3.41
N SER A 177 -22.22 -27.02 2.99
CA SER A 177 -21.60 -25.73 3.28
C SER A 177 -22.17 -24.60 2.43
N ALA A 178 -22.24 -23.40 3.00
CA ALA A 178 -22.62 -22.19 2.27
C ALA A 178 -21.64 -21.88 1.13
N GLU A 179 -20.36 -22.21 1.30
CA GLU A 179 -19.32 -22.08 0.28
C GLU A 179 -19.58 -22.99 -0.92
N TYR A 180 -20.00 -24.24 -0.68
CA TYR A 180 -20.39 -25.16 -1.73
C TYR A 180 -21.65 -24.70 -2.45
N GLU A 181 -22.67 -24.24 -1.72
CA GLU A 181 -23.92 -23.73 -2.31
C GLU A 181 -23.68 -22.52 -3.22
N ARG A 182 -22.82 -21.58 -2.78
CA ARG A 182 -22.39 -20.44 -3.60
C ARG A 182 -21.68 -20.88 -4.87
N LEU A 183 -20.75 -21.84 -4.76
CA LEU A 183 -20.03 -22.35 -5.93
C LEU A 183 -20.98 -23.09 -6.87
N SER A 184 -21.88 -23.91 -6.33
CA SER A 184 -22.89 -24.62 -7.11
C SER A 184 -23.80 -23.66 -7.86
N THR A 185 -24.27 -22.59 -7.21
CA THR A 185 -25.09 -21.56 -7.86
C THR A 185 -24.34 -20.88 -9.00
N LEU A 186 -23.07 -20.53 -8.77
CA LEU A 186 -22.20 -19.92 -9.78
C LEU A 186 -21.94 -20.86 -10.97
N VAL A 187 -21.75 -22.16 -10.72
CA VAL A 187 -21.60 -23.17 -11.77
C VAL A 187 -22.91 -23.38 -12.55
N THR A 188 -24.05 -23.49 -11.86
CA THR A 188 -25.35 -23.71 -12.52
C THR A 188 -25.87 -22.48 -13.27
N GLY A 189 -25.51 -21.28 -12.83
CA GLY A 189 -25.89 -20.02 -13.46
C GLY A 189 -24.98 -19.62 -14.63
N PHE A 190 -23.91 -20.36 -14.88
CA PHE A 190 -22.99 -20.11 -15.98
C PHE A 190 -23.55 -20.64 -17.29
N ASP A 191 -23.84 -19.75 -18.24
CA ASP A 191 -24.25 -20.13 -19.60
C ASP A 191 -23.08 -20.00 -20.59
N PRO A 192 -22.54 -21.13 -21.11
CA PRO A 192 -21.41 -21.14 -22.04
C PRO A 192 -21.69 -20.40 -23.36
N MET A 193 -22.95 -20.16 -23.72
CA MET A 193 -23.33 -19.52 -24.99
C MET A 193 -23.34 -17.98 -24.93
N THR A 194 -23.29 -17.39 -23.74
CA THR A 194 -23.37 -15.93 -23.53
C THR A 194 -22.04 -15.29 -23.13
N ASP A 195 -21.02 -16.10 -22.82
CA ASP A 195 -19.70 -15.62 -22.42
C ASP A 195 -18.78 -15.55 -23.65
N ASP A 196 -18.42 -14.34 -24.07
CA ASP A 196 -17.59 -14.04 -25.27
C ASP A 196 -16.12 -14.53 -25.16
N GLY A 197 -15.82 -15.46 -24.24
CA GLY A 197 -14.46 -15.95 -23.97
C GLY A 197 -13.57 -14.96 -23.21
N ALA A 198 -14.16 -13.88 -22.68
CA ALA A 198 -13.44 -12.87 -21.91
C ALA A 198 -13.21 -13.29 -20.44
N ASN A 199 -14.06 -14.18 -19.91
CA ASN A 199 -13.95 -14.66 -18.54
C ASN A 199 -12.77 -15.65 -18.38
N PRO A 200 -11.76 -15.35 -17.55
CA PRO A 200 -10.61 -16.21 -17.34
C PRO A 200 -10.95 -17.54 -16.64
N LEU A 201 -12.15 -17.67 -16.06
CA LEU A 201 -12.62 -18.86 -15.37
C LEU A 201 -13.55 -19.74 -16.23
N ALA A 202 -13.92 -19.31 -17.45
CA ALA A 202 -14.90 -20.00 -18.28
C ALA A 202 -14.58 -21.50 -18.47
N SER A 203 -13.32 -21.83 -18.77
CA SER A 203 -12.90 -23.23 -18.97
C SER A 203 -13.09 -24.09 -17.70
N ALA A 204 -12.80 -23.53 -16.53
CA ALA A 204 -12.99 -24.21 -15.25
C ALA A 204 -14.47 -24.42 -14.94
N LEU A 205 -15.31 -23.41 -15.18
CA LEU A 205 -16.75 -23.49 -14.97
C LEU A 205 -17.41 -24.52 -15.89
N ILE A 206 -17.06 -24.52 -17.19
CA ILE A 206 -17.50 -25.54 -18.15
C ILE A 206 -17.06 -26.95 -17.74
N CYS A 207 -15.92 -27.09 -17.08
CA CYS A 207 -15.48 -28.39 -16.56
C CYS A 207 -16.37 -28.85 -15.40
N LEU A 208 -16.74 -27.94 -14.49
CA LEU A 208 -17.54 -28.24 -13.30
C LEU A 208 -19.04 -28.43 -13.58
N THR A 209 -19.58 -27.85 -14.65
CA THR A 209 -20.99 -28.07 -15.07
C THR A 209 -21.27 -29.49 -15.55
N LYS A 210 -20.25 -30.26 -15.92
CA LYS A 210 -20.41 -31.65 -16.35
C LYS A 210 -20.84 -32.53 -15.17
N GLU A 211 -21.78 -33.42 -15.45
CA GLU A 211 -22.37 -34.32 -14.45
C GLU A 211 -21.30 -35.13 -13.69
N GLY A 212 -21.37 -35.10 -12.36
CA GLY A 212 -20.45 -35.81 -11.47
C GLY A 212 -19.05 -35.20 -11.31
N ASN A 213 -18.67 -34.17 -12.06
CA ASN A 213 -17.32 -33.56 -11.95
C ASN A 213 -17.13 -32.78 -10.65
N MET A 214 -18.17 -32.10 -10.18
CA MET A 214 -18.15 -31.38 -8.91
C MET A 214 -17.91 -32.33 -7.72
N VAL A 215 -18.53 -33.51 -7.74
CA VAL A 215 -18.35 -34.55 -6.71
C VAL A 215 -16.92 -35.11 -6.76
N LYS A 216 -16.42 -35.43 -7.96
CA LYS A 216 -15.03 -35.88 -8.15
C LYS A 216 -14.03 -34.83 -7.64
N ALA A 217 -14.25 -33.55 -7.93
CA ALA A 217 -13.40 -32.46 -7.47
C ALA A 217 -13.35 -32.38 -5.94
N ARG A 218 -14.50 -32.53 -5.26
CA ARG A 218 -14.57 -32.57 -3.79
C ARG A 218 -13.81 -33.74 -3.20
N LEU A 219 -13.99 -34.94 -3.73
CA LEU A 219 -13.27 -36.13 -3.26
C LEU A 219 -11.75 -35.96 -3.39
N HIS A 220 -11.28 -35.43 -4.53
CA HIS A 220 -9.86 -35.13 -4.73
C HIS A 220 -9.36 -34.00 -3.80
N LEU A 221 -10.19 -33.00 -3.51
CA LEU A 221 -9.88 -31.92 -2.58
C LEU A 221 -9.71 -32.46 -1.15
N CYS A 222 -10.60 -33.35 -0.69
CA CYS A 222 -10.49 -34.01 0.62
C CYS A 222 -9.15 -34.73 0.76
N GLU A 223 -8.77 -35.55 -0.23
CA GLU A 223 -7.49 -36.27 -0.22
C GLU A 223 -6.31 -35.29 -0.18
N MET A 224 -6.33 -34.24 -1.01
CA MET A 224 -5.29 -33.22 -1.03
C MET A 224 -5.10 -32.54 0.34
N LEU A 225 -6.19 -32.10 0.98
CA LEU A 225 -6.14 -31.42 2.28
C LEU A 225 -5.64 -32.38 3.38
N SER A 226 -6.12 -33.61 3.40
CA SER A 226 -5.65 -34.64 4.36
C SER A 226 -4.14 -34.89 4.24
N ARG A 227 -3.60 -34.89 3.01
CA ARG A 227 -2.16 -35.02 2.77
C ARG A 227 -1.38 -33.81 3.25
N ILE A 228 -1.83 -32.59 2.94
CA ILE A 228 -1.15 -31.35 3.37
C ILE A 228 -1.12 -31.25 4.89
N ARG A 229 -2.21 -31.60 5.57
CA ARG A 229 -2.27 -31.59 7.05
C ARG A 229 -1.25 -32.54 7.71
N SER A 230 -0.94 -33.64 7.03
CA SER A 230 -0.04 -34.68 7.51
C SER A 230 1.43 -34.40 7.20
N THR A 231 1.74 -33.28 6.54
CA THR A 231 3.11 -32.92 6.19
C THR A 231 3.94 -32.60 7.44
N PRO A 232 5.16 -33.15 7.59
CA PRO A 232 5.98 -32.91 8.78
C PRO A 232 6.32 -31.43 8.95
N GLU A 233 6.42 -30.67 7.85
CA GLU A 233 6.72 -29.23 7.85
C GLU A 233 5.60 -28.40 8.48
N LEU A 234 4.34 -28.81 8.30
CA LEU A 234 3.17 -28.11 8.81
C LEU A 234 2.50 -28.82 10.01
N LYS A 235 2.98 -30.00 10.41
CA LYS A 235 2.44 -30.74 11.57
C LYS A 235 2.44 -29.89 12.84
N GLN A 236 3.54 -29.17 13.08
CA GLN A 236 3.66 -28.23 14.20
C GLN A 236 2.69 -27.05 14.07
N TYR A 237 2.54 -26.49 12.86
CA TYR A 237 1.57 -25.43 12.57
C TYR A 237 0.14 -25.87 12.89
N PHE A 238 -0.31 -27.01 12.34
CA PHE A 238 -1.65 -27.53 12.57
C PHE A 238 -1.90 -27.96 14.01
N SER A 239 -0.89 -28.47 14.72
CA SER A 239 -1.00 -28.74 16.16
C SER A 239 -1.09 -27.46 17.00
N GLY A 240 -0.48 -26.37 16.52
CA GLY A 240 -0.49 -25.06 17.16
C GLY A 240 -1.72 -24.22 16.82
N LEU A 241 -2.39 -24.48 15.69
CA LEU A 241 -3.59 -23.77 15.23
C LEU A 241 -4.74 -23.85 16.26
N ASP A 242 -4.96 -25.01 16.85
CA ASP A 242 -5.97 -25.22 17.90
C ASP A 242 -5.69 -24.39 19.18
N GLY A 243 -4.41 -24.03 19.39
CA GLY A 243 -3.96 -23.12 20.45
C GLY A 243 -3.88 -21.64 20.04
N GLN A 244 -3.49 -21.33 18.80
CA GLN A 244 -3.36 -19.97 18.26
C GLN A 244 -4.71 -19.30 18.02
N ALA A 245 -5.76 -20.06 17.69
CA ALA A 245 -7.12 -19.56 17.64
C ALA A 245 -7.60 -19.01 19.00
N LYS A 246 -6.99 -19.48 20.11
CA LYS A 246 -7.29 -19.04 21.48
C LYS A 246 -6.28 -18.03 22.04
N GLY A 247 -5.01 -18.12 21.66
CA GLY A 247 -3.96 -17.19 22.08
C GLY A 247 -3.50 -16.34 20.91
N LYS A 248 -3.91 -15.05 20.85
CA LYS A 248 -3.56 -14.00 19.87
C LYS A 248 -2.05 -13.76 19.68
N SER A 249 -1.31 -14.80 19.35
CA SER A 249 0.15 -14.86 19.33
C SER A 249 0.62 -15.72 18.17
N VAL A 250 1.80 -15.41 17.64
CA VAL A 250 2.36 -16.04 16.45
C VAL A 250 3.86 -16.28 16.65
N GLN A 251 4.36 -17.37 16.09
CA GLN A 251 5.80 -17.66 16.01
C GLN A 251 6.35 -17.16 14.67
N PHE A 252 7.64 -16.84 14.62
CA PHE A 252 8.25 -16.27 13.41
C PHE A 252 8.09 -17.18 12.17
N ASP A 253 8.24 -18.49 12.32
CA ASP A 253 8.11 -19.46 11.20
C ASP A 253 6.70 -19.51 10.59
N TYR A 254 5.68 -19.10 11.36
CA TYR A 254 4.28 -19.07 10.93
C TYR A 254 3.76 -17.64 10.74
N LEU A 255 4.64 -16.64 10.69
CA LEU A 255 4.24 -15.25 10.55
C LEU A 255 3.46 -14.99 9.25
N TRP A 256 3.81 -15.70 8.17
CA TRP A 256 3.16 -15.56 6.88
C TRP A 256 1.67 -15.98 6.90
N THR A 257 1.23 -16.84 7.83
CA THR A 257 -0.13 -17.39 7.85
C THR A 257 -1.18 -16.36 8.23
N ILE A 258 -0.79 -15.35 9.03
CA ILE A 258 -1.70 -14.28 9.46
C ILE A 258 -1.86 -13.16 8.42
N PHE A 259 -1.07 -13.14 7.34
CA PHE A 259 -1.09 -12.09 6.32
C PHE A 259 -1.52 -12.63 4.93
N PRO A 260 -2.78 -13.06 4.75
CA PRO A 260 -3.27 -13.41 3.43
C PRO A 260 -3.32 -12.18 2.51
N PRO A 261 -3.01 -12.31 1.21
CA PRO A 261 -3.15 -11.20 0.26
C PRO A 261 -4.58 -10.66 0.18
N GLY A 262 -4.69 -9.33 0.11
CA GLY A 262 -5.96 -8.60 0.16
C GLY A 262 -6.44 -8.28 1.59
N GLU A 263 -5.84 -8.87 2.62
CA GLU A 263 -6.17 -8.55 4.02
C GLU A 263 -5.81 -7.10 4.37
N VAL A 264 -6.68 -6.45 5.14
CA VAL A 264 -6.43 -5.11 5.69
C VAL A 264 -5.60 -5.23 6.97
N VAL A 265 -4.46 -4.53 7.00
CA VAL A 265 -3.54 -4.50 8.13
C VAL A 265 -3.43 -3.10 8.72
N TYR A 266 -3.18 -3.04 10.02
CA TYR A 266 -3.01 -1.82 10.80
C TYR A 266 -1.54 -1.61 11.15
N SER A 267 -1.06 -0.38 11.04
CA SER A 267 0.26 0.04 11.54
C SER A 267 0.29 1.52 11.90
N VAL A 268 1.39 1.96 12.53
CA VAL A 268 1.65 3.33 13.00
C VAL A 268 2.99 3.89 12.50
N VAL A 269 3.44 3.46 11.31
CA VAL A 269 4.82 3.75 10.83
C VAL A 269 5.11 5.23 10.63
N PHE A 270 4.11 6.03 10.25
CA PHE A 270 4.34 7.44 10.01
C PHE A 270 4.09 8.25 11.28
N MET A 271 5.15 8.71 11.95
CA MET A 271 5.08 9.55 13.16
C MET A 271 4.16 9.00 14.27
N LYS A 272 4.03 7.67 14.38
CA LYS A 272 3.11 6.99 15.31
C LYS A 272 1.62 7.26 15.05
N GLU A 273 1.27 7.81 13.89
CA GLU A 273 -0.09 8.00 13.46
C GLU A 273 -0.65 6.71 12.84
N PRO A 274 -1.88 6.30 13.18
CA PRO A 274 -2.48 5.06 12.69
C PRO A 274 -2.77 5.13 11.18
N GLN A 275 -2.54 4.05 10.46
CA GLN A 275 -2.86 3.93 9.04
C GLN A 275 -3.18 2.47 8.70
N LEU A 276 -4.09 2.28 7.73
CA LEU A 276 -4.39 0.96 7.18
C LEU A 276 -3.65 0.73 5.87
N PHE A 277 -3.38 -0.54 5.57
CA PHE A 277 -2.74 -0.99 4.34
C PHE A 277 -3.38 -2.30 3.88
N ILE A 278 -3.23 -2.64 2.60
CA ILE A 278 -3.71 -3.92 2.05
C ILE A 278 -2.51 -4.84 1.81
N VAL A 279 -2.55 -6.09 2.24
CA VAL A 279 -1.46 -7.04 1.98
C VAL A 279 -1.34 -7.34 0.49
N LYS A 280 -0.16 -7.09 -0.08
CA LYS A 280 0.20 -7.54 -1.43
C LYS A 280 0.76 -8.96 -1.37
N GLN A 281 1.82 -9.14 -0.58
CA GLN A 281 2.55 -10.41 -0.46
C GLN A 281 3.54 -10.38 0.70
N GLY A 282 3.83 -11.56 1.24
CA GLY A 282 4.98 -11.79 2.12
C GLY A 282 6.02 -12.67 1.45
N TYR A 283 7.29 -12.52 1.82
CA TYR A 283 8.33 -13.48 1.44
C TYR A 283 9.49 -13.44 2.44
N GLU A 284 10.15 -14.59 2.60
CA GLU A 284 11.38 -14.68 3.36
C GLU A 284 12.58 -14.18 2.53
N ASP A 285 13.51 -13.52 3.19
CA ASP A 285 14.75 -13.00 2.59
C ASP A 285 15.92 -13.27 3.54
N VAL A 286 17.07 -13.61 2.97
CA VAL A 286 18.28 -13.91 3.75
C VAL A 286 19.15 -12.67 3.77
N ALA A 287 19.16 -11.96 4.91
CA ALA A 287 20.06 -10.83 5.08
C ALA A 287 21.46 -11.33 5.46
N SER A 288 22.44 -11.06 4.61
CA SER A 288 23.86 -11.25 4.96
C SER A 288 24.33 -10.09 5.83
N SER A 289 24.92 -10.42 7.00
CA SER A 289 25.61 -9.43 7.83
C SER A 289 26.75 -8.76 7.06
N GLU A 290 26.98 -7.46 7.29
CA GLU A 290 28.12 -6.71 6.72
C GLU A 290 29.48 -7.35 7.04
N SER A 291 29.55 -8.16 8.10
CA SER A 291 30.75 -8.92 8.49
C SER A 291 30.91 -10.29 7.81
N GLY A 292 29.92 -10.73 7.02
CA GLY A 292 29.92 -12.03 6.34
C GLY A 292 29.83 -13.26 7.25
N ARG A 293 29.71 -13.09 8.58
CA ARG A 293 29.78 -14.19 9.56
C ARG A 293 28.42 -14.72 10.03
N GLU A 294 27.33 -13.97 9.88
CA GLU A 294 25.98 -14.39 10.26
C GLU A 294 24.95 -14.05 9.18
N THR A 295 24.14 -15.04 8.79
CA THR A 295 22.92 -14.86 8.01
C THR A 295 21.75 -14.78 8.99
N LYS A 296 21.13 -13.61 9.13
CA LYS A 296 19.90 -13.48 9.91
C LYS A 296 18.70 -13.70 8.99
N ARG A 297 17.76 -14.56 9.40
CA ARG A 297 16.49 -14.74 8.69
C ARG A 297 15.65 -13.49 8.88
N VAL A 298 15.05 -13.03 7.79
CA VAL A 298 14.22 -11.83 7.78
C VAL A 298 13.01 -12.12 6.93
N TRP A 299 11.85 -11.72 7.42
CA TRP A 299 10.63 -11.81 6.64
C TRP A 299 10.18 -10.42 6.21
N LYS A 300 9.76 -10.28 4.96
CA LYS A 300 9.40 -9.00 4.36
C LYS A 300 7.95 -9.06 3.91
N LEU A 301 7.17 -8.09 4.35
CA LEU A 301 5.78 -7.91 3.96
C LEU A 301 5.67 -6.68 3.07
N ILE A 302 5.08 -6.85 1.88
CA ILE A 302 4.72 -5.74 1.01
C ILE A 302 3.22 -5.50 1.14
N CYS A 303 2.85 -4.26 1.41
CA CYS A 303 1.46 -3.81 1.47
C CYS A 303 1.24 -2.61 0.55
N TRP A 304 0.01 -2.45 0.09
CA TRP A 304 -0.45 -1.27 -0.63
C TRP A 304 -0.88 -0.18 0.35
N SER A 305 -0.36 1.01 0.14
CA SER A 305 -0.89 2.29 0.61
C SER A 305 -1.53 3.01 -0.58
N TYR A 306 -2.20 4.14 -0.34
CA TYR A 306 -2.81 4.95 -1.40
C TYR A 306 -2.32 6.39 -1.33
N ASP A 307 -1.70 6.91 -2.39
CA ASP A 307 -0.99 8.19 -2.34
C ASP A 307 -1.13 9.01 -3.64
N TRP A 308 -0.83 10.30 -3.54
CA TRP A 308 -0.92 11.26 -4.65
C TRP A 308 0.44 11.47 -5.31
N ASN A 309 0.52 11.35 -6.64
CA ASN A 309 1.76 11.60 -7.37
C ASN A 309 1.89 13.05 -7.90
N GLY A 310 0.92 13.92 -7.58
CA GLY A 310 0.81 15.28 -8.13
C GLY A 310 -0.17 15.42 -9.31
N ARG A 311 -0.67 14.31 -9.86
CA ARG A 311 -1.62 14.28 -11.00
C ARG A 311 -2.73 13.26 -10.86
N THR A 312 -2.42 12.08 -10.35
CA THR A 312 -3.34 10.98 -10.12
C THR A 312 -3.06 10.30 -8.79
N PHE A 313 -4.09 9.66 -8.22
CA PHE A 313 -3.95 8.78 -7.08
C PHE A 313 -3.67 7.36 -7.58
N SER A 314 -2.74 6.68 -6.91
CA SER A 314 -2.40 5.30 -7.23
C SER A 314 -2.01 4.54 -5.97
N ARG A 315 -2.07 3.20 -6.05
CA ARG A 315 -1.51 2.35 -5.01
C ARG A 315 0.01 2.51 -4.96
N VAL A 316 0.57 2.57 -3.76
CA VAL A 316 2.00 2.68 -3.51
C VAL A 316 2.45 1.50 -2.64
N PRO A 317 3.44 0.69 -3.09
CA PRO A 317 3.87 -0.47 -2.34
C PRO A 317 4.86 -0.08 -1.24
N ILE A 318 4.48 -0.34 0.00
CA ILE A 318 5.27 -0.15 1.21
C ILE A 318 5.76 -1.50 1.71
N LYS A 319 6.96 -1.53 2.26
CA LYS A 319 7.64 -2.72 2.72
C LYS A 319 7.95 -2.65 4.20
N PHE A 320 7.40 -3.59 4.94
CA PHE A 320 7.71 -3.86 6.34
C PHE A 320 8.75 -4.98 6.45
N ARG A 321 9.58 -4.90 7.48
CA ARG A 321 10.68 -5.84 7.71
C ARG A 321 10.56 -6.42 9.11
N PHE A 322 10.44 -7.74 9.19
CA PHE A 322 10.39 -8.48 10.43
C PHE A 322 11.72 -9.18 10.66
N GLU A 323 12.36 -8.85 11.78
CA GLU A 323 13.52 -9.61 12.26
C GLU A 323 13.04 -10.89 12.96
N GLU A 324 13.83 -11.96 12.82
CA GLU A 324 13.59 -13.22 13.50
C GLU A 324 13.51 -13.02 15.03
N PHE A 325 12.46 -13.57 15.64
CA PHE A 325 12.24 -13.52 17.07
C PHE A 325 12.03 -14.94 17.62
N GLN A 326 12.51 -15.16 18.85
CA GLN A 326 12.42 -16.44 19.52
C GLN A 326 11.08 -16.59 20.25
N GLY A 327 10.49 -17.78 20.18
CA GLY A 327 9.21 -18.10 20.81
C GLY A 327 8.01 -17.43 20.13
N SER A 328 6.90 -17.30 20.88
CA SER A 328 5.67 -16.69 20.40
C SER A 328 5.58 -15.22 20.82
N ARG A 329 5.15 -14.35 19.90
CA ARG A 329 4.85 -12.94 20.18
C ARG A 329 3.37 -12.67 20.01
N ALA A 330 2.82 -11.78 20.84
CA ALA A 330 1.45 -11.30 20.65
C ALA A 330 1.34 -10.52 19.33
N ILE A 331 0.32 -10.83 18.52
CA ILE A 331 0.14 -10.28 17.17
C ILE A 331 0.04 -8.74 17.21
N GLU A 332 -0.60 -8.19 18.23
CA GLU A 332 -0.78 -6.74 18.42
C GLU A 332 0.52 -5.96 18.72
N THR A 333 1.60 -6.67 19.09
CA THR A 333 2.93 -6.08 19.38
C THR A 333 3.84 -6.01 18.16
N LEU A 334 3.37 -6.54 17.02
CA LEU A 334 4.06 -6.44 15.75
C LEU A 334 3.94 -5.00 15.20
N GLU A 335 4.93 -4.58 14.41
CA GLU A 335 4.93 -3.26 13.77
C GLU A 335 3.71 -3.06 12.86
N VAL A 336 3.31 -4.12 12.16
CA VAL A 336 2.10 -4.21 11.36
C VAL A 336 1.42 -5.55 11.65
N TYR A 337 0.09 -5.54 11.74
CA TYR A 337 -0.70 -6.73 12.00
C TYR A 337 -2.12 -6.64 11.39
N PRO A 338 -2.80 -7.77 11.13
CA PRO A 338 -4.14 -7.76 10.54
C PRO A 338 -5.18 -7.06 11.42
N LEU A 339 -6.03 -6.25 10.82
CA LEU A 339 -7.01 -5.42 11.54
C LEU A 339 -7.96 -6.25 12.41
N ARG A 340 -8.27 -7.49 12.02
CA ARG A 340 -9.09 -8.42 12.81
C ARG A 340 -8.54 -8.75 14.20
N TYR A 341 -7.23 -8.60 14.42
CA TYR A 341 -6.61 -8.77 15.74
C TYR A 341 -6.53 -7.46 16.53
N HIS A 342 -7.10 -6.37 16.03
CA HIS A 342 -7.12 -5.09 16.74
C HIS A 342 -8.02 -5.18 17.98
N ASN A 343 -7.43 -4.97 19.15
CA ASN A 343 -8.15 -5.03 20.41
C ASN A 343 -8.82 -3.69 20.76
N SER A 344 -10.14 -3.62 20.52
CA SER A 344 -10.98 -2.48 20.89
C SER A 344 -11.01 -2.18 22.40
N ALA A 345 -10.57 -3.09 23.28
CA ALA A 345 -10.53 -2.86 24.72
C ALA A 345 -9.27 -2.10 25.17
N SER A 346 -8.17 -2.18 24.42
CA SER A 346 -6.90 -1.52 24.76
C SER A 346 -6.58 -0.33 23.85
N LYS A 347 -7.23 -0.23 22.69
CA LYS A 347 -7.05 0.82 21.69
C LYS A 347 -8.39 1.42 21.30
N VAL A 348 -8.35 2.41 20.42
CA VAL A 348 -9.56 3.01 19.82
C VAL A 348 -10.39 1.92 19.14
N PRO A 349 -11.71 1.83 19.40
CA PRO A 349 -12.58 0.87 18.72
C PRO A 349 -12.46 0.96 17.20
N ILE A 350 -12.57 -0.17 16.49
CA ILE A 350 -12.38 -0.24 15.03
C ILE A 350 -13.27 0.77 14.30
N ASP A 351 -14.54 0.93 14.70
CA ASP A 351 -15.47 1.88 14.06
C ASP A 351 -15.04 3.35 14.23
N GLN A 352 -14.48 3.69 15.39
CA GLN A 352 -13.95 5.04 15.65
C GLN A 352 -12.65 5.27 14.89
N LEU A 353 -11.80 4.24 14.81
CA LEU A 353 -10.57 4.26 14.05
C LEU A 353 -10.86 4.47 12.56
N THR A 354 -11.72 3.68 11.94
CA THR A 354 -12.07 3.80 10.52
C THR A 354 -12.72 5.15 10.24
N ALA A 355 -13.64 5.63 11.08
CA ALA A 355 -14.25 6.95 10.92
C ALA A 355 -13.22 8.09 10.98
N MET A 356 -12.25 8.02 11.91
CA MET A 356 -11.16 8.99 12.00
C MET A 356 -10.27 8.95 10.76
N LEU A 357 -9.93 7.75 10.27
CA LEU A 357 -9.09 7.56 9.08
C LEU A 357 -9.80 8.07 7.82
N ARG A 358 -11.11 7.85 7.67
CA ARG A 358 -11.91 8.39 6.56
C ARG A 358 -11.89 9.92 6.54
N ARG A 359 -12.18 10.56 7.68
CA ARG A 359 -12.10 12.03 7.81
C ARG A 359 -10.72 12.57 7.45
N ARG A 360 -9.65 11.86 7.85
CA ARG A 360 -8.29 12.21 7.46
C ARG A 360 -8.06 12.03 5.96
N GLY A 361 -8.55 10.94 5.38
CA GLY A 361 -8.46 10.66 3.95
C GLY A 361 -9.18 11.70 3.10
N GLU A 362 -10.36 12.14 3.52
CA GLU A 362 -11.11 13.24 2.89
C GLU A 362 -10.29 14.53 2.91
N ARG A 363 -9.72 14.87 4.07
CA ARG A 363 -8.85 16.05 4.21
C ARG A 363 -7.59 15.92 3.37
N PHE A 364 -6.97 14.75 3.31
CA PHE A 364 -5.79 14.48 2.48
C PHE A 364 -6.12 14.68 1.00
N ARG A 365 -7.25 14.13 0.54
CA ARG A 365 -7.74 14.30 -0.84
C ARG A 365 -7.98 15.78 -1.13
N ASP A 366 -8.74 16.49 -0.30
CA ASP A 366 -8.99 17.92 -0.46
C ASP A 366 -7.68 18.70 -0.61
N LEU A 367 -6.71 18.52 0.29
CA LEU A 367 -5.42 19.21 0.23
C LEU A 367 -4.62 18.89 -1.05
N CYS A 368 -4.68 17.64 -1.53
CA CYS A 368 -3.96 17.21 -2.73
C CYS A 368 -4.58 17.73 -4.04
N THR A 369 -5.90 17.89 -4.08
CA THR A 369 -6.65 18.22 -5.31
C THR A 369 -6.92 19.72 -5.49
N ARG A 370 -6.40 20.58 -4.62
CA ARG A 370 -6.58 22.04 -4.73
C ARG A 370 -5.96 22.59 -6.01
N GLU A 371 -6.65 23.55 -6.60
CA GLU A 371 -6.19 24.23 -7.80
C GLU A 371 -4.86 24.97 -7.55
N LYS A 372 -4.08 25.12 -8.63
CA LYS A 372 -2.81 25.86 -8.58
C LYS A 372 -3.08 27.30 -8.12
N GLY A 373 -2.37 27.71 -7.06
CA GLY A 373 -2.55 29.01 -6.41
C GLY A 373 -3.35 28.96 -5.11
N GLN A 374 -4.13 27.91 -4.86
CA GLN A 374 -4.83 27.66 -3.58
C GLN A 374 -4.12 26.64 -2.68
N GLN A 375 -2.88 26.29 -3.02
CA GLN A 375 -2.07 25.26 -2.36
C GLN A 375 -1.30 25.77 -1.13
N MET A 376 -1.64 26.98 -0.66
CA MET A 376 -0.98 27.67 0.44
C MET A 376 -1.82 27.55 1.70
N PHE A 377 -1.24 27.00 2.76
CA PHE A 377 -1.92 26.73 4.02
C PHE A 377 -1.12 27.25 5.21
N ASP A 378 -1.81 27.67 6.27
CA ASP A 378 -1.19 27.89 7.57
C ASP A 378 -1.01 26.56 8.29
N TYR A 379 0.19 26.30 8.79
CA TYR A 379 0.53 25.07 9.46
C TYR A 379 1.31 25.34 10.75
N GLU A 380 0.84 24.73 11.82
CA GLU A 380 1.55 24.66 13.10
C GLU A 380 1.73 23.17 13.46
N GLY A 381 2.97 22.72 13.56
CA GLY A 381 3.26 21.33 13.90
C GLY A 381 4.65 20.84 13.50
N GLU A 382 4.86 19.53 13.59
CA GLU A 382 6.12 18.91 13.21
C GLU A 382 6.18 18.62 11.70
N ALA A 383 7.24 19.11 11.05
CA ALA A 383 7.53 18.81 9.66
C ALA A 383 8.83 18.01 9.53
N ILE A 384 8.80 16.95 8.73
CA ILE A 384 9.99 16.15 8.42
C ILE A 384 10.73 16.81 7.26
N THR A 385 11.99 17.17 7.50
CA THR A 385 12.88 17.71 6.47
C THR A 385 13.91 16.67 6.06
N HIS A 386 13.92 16.33 4.76
CA HIS A 386 14.97 15.49 4.19
C HIS A 386 16.16 16.38 3.84
N GLY A 387 17.27 16.18 4.55
CA GLY A 387 18.44 17.05 4.56
C GLY A 387 19.13 17.23 3.20
N ALA A 388 18.61 18.16 2.41
CA ALA A 388 19.34 19.25 1.77
C ALA A 388 18.25 20.13 1.18
N GLY A 389 17.97 21.29 1.80
CA GLY A 389 17.50 22.41 1.01
C GLY A 389 18.46 22.59 -0.19
N PHE A 390 18.04 23.31 -1.21
CA PHE A 390 18.76 23.57 -2.47
C PHE A 390 20.26 23.96 -2.37
N GLN A 391 20.80 24.16 -1.15
CA GLN A 391 22.20 24.36 -0.79
C GLN A 391 23.22 23.36 -1.37
N LYS A 392 22.84 22.14 -1.80
CA LYS A 392 23.77 21.20 -2.49
C LYS A 392 23.77 21.28 -4.03
N LEU A 393 22.97 22.16 -4.64
CA LEU A 393 23.01 22.39 -6.10
C LEU A 393 24.13 23.33 -6.54
N GLY A 394 24.80 24.02 -5.62
CA GLY A 394 25.86 24.99 -5.91
C GLY A 394 27.21 24.41 -6.34
N ASN A 395 27.36 23.09 -6.50
CA ASN A 395 28.67 22.53 -6.87
C ASN A 395 28.60 21.27 -7.77
N ARG A 396 27.66 21.22 -8.71
CA ARG A 396 27.81 20.35 -9.90
C ARG A 396 28.66 21.07 -10.95
N ARG A 397 29.94 21.28 -10.66
CA ARG A 397 30.93 21.46 -11.72
C ARG A 397 31.25 20.08 -12.27
N ASN A 398 31.09 19.92 -13.59
CA ASN A 398 31.53 18.82 -14.46
C ASN A 398 32.27 17.70 -13.72
N ASP A 399 31.55 16.63 -13.41
CA ASP A 399 32.18 15.34 -13.11
C ASP A 399 31.60 14.27 -14.05
N ASP A 400 31.69 14.56 -15.35
CA ASP A 400 31.38 13.63 -16.46
C ASP A 400 32.33 12.42 -16.51
N ARG A 401 33.28 12.32 -15.58
CA ARG A 401 34.13 11.14 -15.40
C ARG A 401 33.49 10.05 -14.53
N ALA A 402 32.41 10.35 -13.79
CA ALA A 402 31.73 9.35 -12.96
C ALA A 402 30.81 8.41 -13.79
N SER A 403 30.30 8.86 -14.93
CA SER A 403 29.43 8.03 -15.80
C SER A 403 30.19 6.88 -16.48
N GLY A 404 31.48 7.05 -16.77
CA GLY A 404 32.32 5.98 -17.33
C GLY A 404 32.70 4.91 -16.30
N LEU A 405 32.91 5.30 -15.03
CA LEU A 405 33.24 4.37 -13.95
C LEU A 405 32.02 3.56 -13.46
N LEU A 406 30.82 4.10 -13.63
CA LEU A 406 29.55 3.44 -13.30
C LEU A 406 29.31 2.19 -14.16
N LEU A 407 29.57 2.27 -15.47
CA LEU A 407 29.45 1.15 -16.41
C LEU A 407 30.49 0.05 -16.16
N LEU A 408 31.70 0.42 -15.69
CA LEU A 408 32.75 -0.55 -15.34
C LEU A 408 32.46 -1.27 -14.00
N SER A 409 31.77 -0.64 -13.05
CA SER A 409 31.51 -1.26 -11.74
C SER A 409 30.45 -2.37 -11.76
N ASP A 410 29.43 -2.26 -12.62
CA ASP A 410 28.40 -3.30 -12.79
C ASP A 410 28.96 -4.53 -13.55
N ALA A 411 30.03 -4.38 -14.33
CA ALA A 411 30.69 -5.47 -15.05
C ALA A 411 31.62 -6.33 -14.16
N TYR A 412 32.10 -5.82 -13.01
CA TYR A 412 33.10 -6.49 -12.16
C TYR A 412 32.60 -6.84 -10.74
N GLY A 413 31.30 -6.74 -10.45
CA GLY A 413 30.70 -7.28 -9.22
C GLY A 413 31.19 -6.64 -7.91
N LEU A 414 31.70 -5.40 -7.94
CA LEU A 414 32.15 -4.70 -6.75
C LEU A 414 30.94 -4.27 -5.89
N ARG A 415 30.90 -4.74 -4.63
CA ARG A 415 29.82 -4.50 -3.67
C ARG A 415 29.56 -3.01 -3.46
N ARG A 416 28.32 -2.58 -3.74
CA ARG A 416 27.82 -1.24 -3.44
C ARG A 416 27.75 -1.04 -1.92
N ARG A 417 28.41 -0.01 -1.40
CA ARG A 417 28.08 0.55 -0.08
C ARG A 417 26.82 1.39 -0.27
N ALA A 418 25.72 1.05 0.41
CA ALA A 418 24.54 1.90 0.39
C ALA A 418 24.93 3.31 0.86
N PRO A 419 24.54 4.39 0.17
CA PRO A 419 24.82 5.73 0.66
C PRO A 419 24.17 5.88 2.05
N PRO A 420 24.83 6.55 3.01
CA PRO A 420 24.25 6.76 4.32
C PRO A 420 22.93 7.51 4.15
N GLN A 421 21.83 6.92 4.65
CA GLN A 421 20.55 7.62 4.72
C GLN A 421 20.79 8.87 5.58
N SER A 422 20.69 10.07 4.99
CA SER A 422 20.68 11.27 5.81
C SER A 422 19.43 11.17 6.69
N SER A 423 19.61 11.00 8.00
CA SER A 423 18.52 10.93 8.97
C SER A 423 17.58 12.12 8.74
N ALA A 424 16.32 11.84 8.40
CA ALA A 424 15.32 12.88 8.27
C ALA A 424 15.23 13.63 9.62
N LYS A 425 15.22 14.96 9.58
CA LYS A 425 15.15 15.78 10.81
C LYS A 425 13.75 16.32 10.95
N SER A 426 13.08 16.01 12.06
CA SER A 426 11.84 16.69 12.45
C SER A 426 12.18 18.12 12.89
N GLN A 427 11.42 19.08 12.38
CA GLN A 427 11.49 20.49 12.77
C GLN A 427 10.07 21.00 13.01
N LYS A 428 9.83 21.67 14.13
CA LYS A 428 8.57 22.37 14.35
C LYS A 428 8.49 23.59 13.43
N ILE A 429 7.43 23.65 12.63
CA ILE A 429 7.10 24.78 11.76
C ILE A 429 5.87 25.47 12.33
N ASP A 430 5.92 26.79 12.33
CA ASP A 430 4.79 27.67 12.58
C ASP A 430 4.79 28.72 11.46
N GLY A 431 3.85 28.60 10.53
CA GLY A 431 3.69 29.53 9.42
C GLY A 431 3.15 28.91 8.14
N ARG A 432 3.25 29.68 7.04
CA ARG A 432 2.71 29.26 5.74
C ARG A 432 3.54 28.19 5.05
N VAL A 433 2.88 27.10 4.67
CA VAL A 433 3.43 25.99 3.90
C VAL A 433 2.69 25.84 2.58
N MET A 434 3.39 25.32 1.57
CA MET A 434 2.81 24.99 0.27
C MET A 434 2.67 23.47 0.20
N VAL A 435 1.51 22.97 -0.22
CA VAL A 435 1.28 21.56 -0.54
C VAL A 435 1.37 21.39 -2.05
N ASP A 436 2.49 20.86 -2.52
CA ASP A 436 2.73 20.58 -3.94
C ASP A 436 3.57 19.30 -4.09
N PHE A 437 2.86 18.20 -4.31
CA PHE A 437 3.46 16.88 -4.49
C PHE A 437 4.28 16.79 -5.77
N ALA A 438 3.83 17.43 -6.86
CA ALA A 438 4.53 17.39 -8.14
C ALA A 438 5.90 18.08 -8.02
N ALA A 439 5.92 19.29 -7.45
CA ALA A 439 7.17 20.01 -7.20
C ALA A 439 8.06 19.27 -6.20
N TYR A 440 7.50 18.71 -5.13
CA TYR A 440 8.28 17.93 -4.16
C TYR A 440 8.96 16.72 -4.82
N LEU A 441 8.20 15.89 -5.54
CA LEU A 441 8.73 14.68 -6.19
C LEU A 441 9.75 15.01 -7.29
N GLN A 442 9.57 16.12 -8.02
CA GLN A 442 10.51 16.58 -9.03
C GLN A 442 11.86 17.03 -8.43
N HIS A 443 11.85 17.59 -7.22
CA HIS A 443 13.02 18.23 -6.61
C HIS A 443 13.58 17.50 -5.39
N ALA A 444 13.00 16.36 -5.00
CA ALA A 444 13.40 15.61 -3.81
C ALA A 444 14.86 15.12 -3.92
N PRO A 445 15.72 15.26 -2.87
CA PRO A 445 17.16 15.11 -3.02
C PRO A 445 17.70 13.69 -3.27
N GLN A 446 16.90 12.63 -3.24
CA GLN A 446 17.41 11.25 -3.27
C GLN A 446 16.36 10.13 -3.38
N TYR A 447 15.08 10.44 -3.50
CA TYR A 447 14.03 9.41 -3.55
C TYR A 447 13.72 9.04 -5.00
N SER A 448 13.41 7.76 -5.22
CA SER A 448 12.73 7.29 -6.43
C SER A 448 11.45 8.10 -6.70
N SER A 449 10.78 7.89 -7.81
CA SER A 449 9.46 8.48 -8.14
C SER A 449 8.35 8.34 -7.06
N LEU A 450 8.64 7.70 -5.92
CA LEU A 450 7.74 7.47 -4.81
C LEU A 450 8.14 8.32 -3.60
N ALA A 451 7.15 8.96 -2.99
CA ALA A 451 7.31 9.79 -1.82
C ALA A 451 7.67 8.99 -0.56
N PRO A 452 8.53 9.52 0.33
CA PRO A 452 8.87 8.86 1.59
C PRO A 452 7.62 8.64 2.46
N MET A 453 7.60 7.54 3.22
CA MET A 453 6.51 7.13 4.10
C MET A 453 7.02 6.91 5.52
N GLY A 454 7.59 7.96 6.11
CA GLY A 454 8.21 7.88 7.44
C GLY A 454 9.44 6.98 7.40
N ASP A 455 9.53 6.05 8.34
CA ASP A 455 10.60 5.04 8.38
C ASP A 455 10.33 3.85 7.44
N ALA A 456 9.15 3.79 6.81
CA ALA A 456 8.78 2.69 5.93
C ALA A 456 9.64 2.67 4.67
N HIS A 457 10.14 1.48 4.30
CA HIS A 457 10.83 1.30 3.04
C HIS A 457 9.83 1.17 1.89
N LEU A 458 10.06 1.88 0.78
CA LEU A 458 9.23 1.73 -0.41
C LEU A 458 9.75 0.56 -1.25
N SER A 459 8.85 -0.30 -1.73
CA SER A 459 9.22 -1.33 -2.70
C SER A 459 9.29 -0.72 -4.11
N ARG A 460 10.36 -0.97 -4.84
CA ARG A 460 10.49 -0.51 -6.25
C ARG A 460 10.03 -1.54 -7.27
N LYS A 461 9.64 -2.74 -6.84
CA LYS A 461 9.23 -3.82 -7.73
C LYS A 461 7.74 -3.68 -8.03
N ASP A 462 7.42 -3.14 -9.20
CA ASP A 462 6.14 -3.44 -9.84
C ASP A 462 6.29 -4.80 -10.54
N ASP A 463 5.81 -5.83 -9.84
CA ASP A 463 5.85 -7.23 -10.24
C ASP A 463 4.43 -7.81 -10.33
N GLU A 464 3.42 -6.96 -10.52
CA GLU A 464 2.06 -7.39 -10.83
C GLU A 464 1.97 -7.86 -12.29
N CYS A 465 1.28 -8.98 -12.52
CA CYS A 465 1.06 -9.47 -13.87
C CYS A 465 -0.03 -8.64 -14.57
N ARG A 466 0.27 -8.16 -15.78
CA ARG A 466 -0.63 -7.33 -16.60
C ARG A 466 -1.15 -8.07 -17.84
N CYS A 467 -1.19 -9.41 -17.81
CA CYS A 467 -1.78 -10.19 -18.90
C CYS A 467 -3.30 -10.00 -18.96
N SER A 468 -3.90 -10.25 -20.13
CA SER A 468 -5.35 -10.11 -20.36
C SER A 468 -6.17 -10.95 -19.37
N THR A 469 -5.73 -12.17 -19.07
CA THR A 469 -6.38 -13.08 -18.10
C THR A 469 -6.46 -12.48 -16.70
N CYS A 470 -5.37 -11.88 -16.18
CA CYS A 470 -5.38 -11.26 -14.86
C CYS A 470 -6.15 -9.94 -14.83
N LEU A 471 -6.10 -9.16 -15.92
CA LEU A 471 -6.88 -7.93 -16.06
C LEU A 471 -8.38 -8.19 -16.24
N ALA A 472 -8.78 -9.36 -16.74
CA ALA A 472 -10.18 -9.78 -16.83
C ALA A 472 -10.69 -10.48 -15.56
N ASN A 473 -9.79 -10.89 -14.65
CA ASN A 473 -10.15 -11.60 -13.42
C ASN A 473 -10.67 -10.62 -12.36
N ASN A 474 -11.99 -10.50 -12.23
CA ASN A 474 -12.62 -9.59 -11.28
C ASN A 474 -12.29 -9.92 -9.81
N ASP A 475 -12.20 -11.20 -9.43
CA ASP A 475 -11.88 -11.60 -8.06
C ASP A 475 -10.47 -11.15 -7.65
N LEU A 476 -9.50 -11.31 -8.55
CA LEU A 476 -8.14 -10.84 -8.34
C LEU A 476 -8.06 -9.30 -8.32
N ARG A 477 -8.80 -8.65 -9.23
CA ARG A 477 -8.87 -7.17 -9.27
C ARG A 477 -9.48 -6.60 -8.00
N GLU A 478 -10.48 -7.27 -7.43
CA GLU A 478 -11.11 -6.88 -6.18
C GLU A 478 -10.19 -7.14 -4.98
N ASN A 479 -9.49 -8.28 -4.96
CA ASN A 479 -8.54 -8.61 -3.89
C ASN A 479 -7.35 -7.64 -3.83
N GLN A 480 -6.76 -7.30 -4.97
CA GLN A 480 -5.58 -6.43 -5.04
C GLN A 480 -5.91 -4.96 -5.33
N LYS A 481 -7.18 -4.66 -5.63
CA LYS A 481 -7.68 -3.31 -5.93
C LYS A 481 -6.96 -2.61 -7.08
N THR A 482 -6.65 -3.36 -8.13
CA THR A 482 -5.83 -2.87 -9.27
C THR A 482 -6.47 -1.72 -10.06
N TYR A 483 -7.79 -1.57 -9.96
CA TYR A 483 -8.54 -0.49 -10.61
C TYR A 483 -8.43 0.86 -9.86
N TRP A 484 -7.80 0.90 -8.68
CA TRP A 484 -7.51 2.14 -7.96
C TRP A 484 -6.28 2.89 -8.49
N ASP A 485 -5.60 2.39 -9.52
CA ASP A 485 -4.43 3.05 -10.05
C ASP A 485 -4.78 4.13 -11.09
N ASN A 486 -4.13 5.29 -10.96
CA ASN A 486 -4.28 6.44 -11.85
C ASN A 486 -5.65 7.14 -11.79
N VAL A 487 -6.31 7.07 -10.64
CA VAL A 487 -7.59 7.75 -10.38
C VAL A 487 -7.39 9.27 -10.41
N ALA A 488 -8.25 9.97 -11.15
CA ALA A 488 -8.18 11.43 -11.27
C ALA A 488 -8.73 12.13 -10.02
N ALA A 489 -8.37 13.40 -9.83
CA ALA A 489 -8.77 14.21 -8.67
C ALA A 489 -10.31 14.29 -8.46
N GLY A 490 -11.08 14.30 -9.55
CA GLY A 490 -12.54 14.47 -9.53
C GLY A 490 -13.33 13.19 -9.24
N GLU A 491 -12.70 12.01 -9.24
CA GLU A 491 -13.38 10.74 -9.02
C GLU A 491 -13.62 10.48 -7.52
N GLU A 492 -14.75 9.85 -7.20
CA GLU A 492 -15.09 9.50 -5.83
C GLU A 492 -14.24 8.32 -5.34
N PHE A 493 -13.96 8.33 -4.03
CA PHE A 493 -13.19 7.28 -3.39
C PHE A 493 -14.11 6.36 -2.60
N GLU A 494 -13.81 5.07 -2.64
CA GLU A 494 -14.34 4.11 -1.69
C GLU A 494 -13.84 4.42 -0.27
N ASP A 495 -14.62 4.03 0.74
CA ASP A 495 -14.28 4.21 2.15
C ASP A 495 -12.87 3.70 2.47
N LEU A 496 -12.52 2.52 1.98
CA LEU A 496 -11.21 1.90 2.22
C LEU A 496 -10.08 2.72 1.56
N GLN A 497 -10.28 3.32 0.38
CA GLN A 497 -9.27 4.19 -0.24
C GLN A 497 -8.93 5.38 0.66
N LEU A 498 -9.93 5.98 1.30
CA LEU A 498 -9.74 7.08 2.25
C LEU A 498 -8.99 6.61 3.50
N GLU A 499 -9.26 5.41 3.98
CA GLU A 499 -8.60 4.82 5.15
C GLU A 499 -7.12 4.48 4.91
N LEU A 500 -6.74 4.17 3.66
CA LEU A 500 -5.35 3.90 3.25
C LEU A 500 -4.51 5.18 3.05
N CYS A 501 -5.13 6.36 2.98
CA CYS A 501 -4.43 7.61 2.74
C CYS A 501 -3.42 7.93 3.86
N PRO A 502 -2.20 8.35 3.50
CA PRO A 502 -1.13 8.58 4.46
C PRO A 502 -1.40 9.83 5.31
N PRO A 503 -0.97 9.84 6.58
CA PRO A 503 -1.11 10.99 7.49
C PRO A 503 -0.07 12.09 7.20
N ARG A 504 0.13 12.46 5.93
CA ARG A 504 1.12 13.48 5.55
C ARG A 504 0.72 14.21 4.28
N VAL A 505 1.27 15.41 4.10
CA VAL A 505 1.27 16.14 2.83
C VAL A 505 2.71 16.48 2.44
N LEU A 506 2.94 16.65 1.14
CA LEU A 506 4.26 16.94 0.59
C LEU A 506 4.27 18.33 -0.05
N GLY A 507 5.41 18.99 0.08
CA GLY A 507 5.63 20.26 -0.55
C GLY A 507 7.05 20.77 -0.37
N PRO A 508 7.44 21.78 -1.15
CA PRO A 508 8.75 22.38 -1.04
C PRO A 508 8.99 22.92 0.38
N PRO A 509 10.18 22.69 0.98
CA PRO A 509 10.48 23.18 2.31
C PRO A 509 10.52 24.71 2.32
N GLY A 510 9.59 25.34 3.03
CA GLY A 510 9.62 26.79 3.30
C GLY A 510 9.38 27.67 2.06
N VAL A 511 8.19 28.26 1.98
CA VAL A 511 7.76 29.11 0.86
C VAL A 511 8.68 30.31 0.63
N GLY A 512 9.35 30.81 1.67
CA GLY A 512 10.22 32.00 1.55
C GLY A 512 11.55 31.78 0.82
N LYS A 513 12.20 30.62 0.96
CA LYS A 513 13.52 30.36 0.33
C LYS A 513 13.39 29.60 -0.98
N THR A 514 12.35 28.78 -1.12
CA THR A 514 12.17 27.92 -2.29
C THR A 514 11.58 28.67 -3.48
N LEU A 515 10.63 29.59 -3.27
CA LEU A 515 10.15 30.46 -4.35
C LEU A 515 11.30 31.30 -4.91
N THR A 516 12.15 31.83 -4.03
CA THR A 516 13.38 32.54 -4.42
C THR A 516 14.30 31.64 -5.23
N ALA A 517 14.55 30.39 -4.82
CA ALA A 517 15.38 29.46 -5.59
C ALA A 517 14.83 29.13 -6.99
N VAL A 518 13.52 28.92 -7.10
CA VAL A 518 12.85 28.70 -8.40
C VAL A 518 12.91 29.95 -9.26
N LEU A 519 12.60 31.12 -8.68
CA LEU A 519 12.68 32.42 -9.36
C LEU A 519 14.09 32.69 -9.89
N LEU A 520 15.14 32.40 -9.09
CA LEU A 520 16.53 32.55 -9.52
C LEU A 520 16.86 31.70 -10.75
N ARG A 521 16.34 30.46 -10.81
CA ARG A 521 16.54 29.59 -11.97
C ARG A 521 15.79 30.10 -13.20
N VAL A 522 14.57 30.59 -13.03
CA VAL A 522 13.83 31.23 -14.13
C VAL A 522 14.61 32.44 -14.65
N LEU A 523 15.17 33.28 -13.77
CA LEU A 523 15.98 34.43 -14.14
C LEU A 523 17.29 34.07 -14.87
N GLU A 524 17.92 32.94 -14.54
CA GLU A 524 19.15 32.47 -15.21
C GLU A 524 18.92 31.97 -16.64
N TYR A 525 17.78 31.32 -16.89
CA TYR A 525 17.48 30.68 -18.17
C TYR A 525 16.40 31.41 -18.97
N TYR A 526 15.96 32.58 -18.53
CA TYR A 526 14.95 33.36 -19.24
C TYR A 526 15.53 33.87 -20.55
N ASN A 527 15.00 33.36 -21.66
CA ASN A 527 15.42 33.72 -23.00
C ASN A 527 14.61 34.95 -23.48
N GLY A 528 14.91 36.13 -22.93
CA GLY A 528 14.22 37.38 -23.23
C GLY A 528 14.59 38.54 -22.30
N ILE A 529 13.90 39.67 -22.42
CA ILE A 529 14.02 40.82 -21.51
C ILE A 529 12.91 40.74 -20.46
N LEU A 530 13.27 40.67 -19.18
CA LEU A 530 12.33 40.69 -18.06
C LEU A 530 12.39 42.05 -17.36
N ILE A 531 11.25 42.73 -17.23
CA ILE A 531 11.13 44.00 -16.52
C ILE A 531 10.46 43.73 -15.17
N LEU A 532 11.18 44.06 -14.09
CA LEU A 532 10.71 43.92 -12.71
C LEU A 532 10.53 45.29 -12.07
N THR A 533 9.45 45.51 -11.33
CA THR A 533 9.19 46.75 -10.59
C THR A 533 9.01 46.45 -9.11
N THR A 534 9.60 47.27 -8.23
CA THR A 534 9.45 47.14 -6.78
C THR A 534 9.46 48.49 -6.07
N ASN A 535 8.59 48.65 -5.09
CA ASN A 535 8.58 49.82 -4.19
C ASN A 535 9.45 49.59 -2.94
N ARG A 536 10.03 48.38 -2.77
CA ARG A 536 10.74 47.97 -1.55
C ARG A 536 12.08 47.32 -1.89
N ILE A 537 13.01 48.10 -2.45
CA ILE A 537 14.32 47.59 -2.86
C ILE A 537 15.17 47.04 -1.70
N ARG A 538 14.95 47.52 -0.47
CA ARG A 538 15.72 47.09 0.72
C ARG A 538 15.32 45.70 1.24
N GLU A 539 14.12 45.24 0.92
CA GLU A 539 13.61 43.89 1.27
C GLU A 539 13.91 42.87 0.15
N PHE A 540 14.59 43.30 -0.91
CA PHE A 540 14.86 42.50 -2.09
C PHE A 540 16.04 41.53 -1.83
N ASP A 541 15.89 40.27 -2.24
CA ASP A 541 16.91 39.25 -2.00
C ASP A 541 18.19 39.54 -2.80
N ILE A 542 19.33 39.46 -2.12
CA ILE A 542 20.66 39.79 -2.68
C ILE A 542 20.99 38.92 -3.90
N ALA A 543 20.57 37.65 -3.91
CA ALA A 543 20.82 36.74 -5.03
C ALA A 543 19.94 37.10 -6.25
N VAL A 544 18.73 37.62 -6.03
CA VAL A 544 17.87 38.10 -7.12
C VAL A 544 18.47 39.39 -7.70
N GLN A 545 18.93 40.29 -6.84
CA GLN A 545 19.61 41.52 -7.26
C GLN A 545 20.86 41.25 -8.10
N SER A 546 21.63 40.20 -7.76
CA SER A 546 22.84 39.82 -8.53
C SER A 546 22.55 39.40 -9.99
N ARG A 547 21.30 39.06 -10.31
CA ARG A 547 20.85 38.66 -11.66
C ARG A 547 20.11 39.77 -12.40
N VAL A 548 20.01 40.96 -11.80
CA VAL A 548 19.46 42.15 -12.46
C VAL A 548 20.59 42.89 -13.16
N ASN A 549 20.56 42.92 -14.50
CA ASN A 549 21.59 43.61 -15.28
C ASN A 549 21.51 45.15 -15.19
N LEU A 550 20.30 45.70 -15.03
CA LEU A 550 20.06 47.14 -14.97
C LEU A 550 19.03 47.47 -13.89
N GLY A 551 19.45 48.24 -12.89
CA GLY A 551 18.56 48.83 -11.89
C GLY A 551 18.28 50.29 -12.20
N ILE A 552 17.04 50.62 -12.56
CA ILE A 552 16.60 52.00 -12.75
C ILE A 552 15.89 52.46 -11.47
N LYS A 553 16.51 53.42 -10.76
CA LYS A 553 15.86 54.10 -9.64
C LYS A 553 15.07 55.27 -10.19
N TYR A 554 13.76 55.26 -9.98
CA TYR A 554 12.93 56.44 -10.18
C TYR A 554 13.06 57.32 -8.94
N GLU A 555 13.57 58.54 -9.14
CA GLU A 555 13.58 59.55 -8.09
C GLU A 555 12.23 60.26 -8.02
N ASP A 556 12.03 61.04 -6.95
CA ASP A 556 10.86 61.89 -6.87
C ASP A 556 10.84 62.86 -8.05
N LEU A 557 9.64 63.09 -8.60
CA LEU A 557 9.47 63.91 -9.79
C LEU A 557 9.98 65.33 -9.53
N ASP A 558 10.84 65.82 -10.42
CA ASP A 558 11.27 67.20 -10.39
C ASP A 558 10.12 68.14 -10.80
N ARG A 559 10.26 69.42 -10.47
CA ARG A 559 9.29 70.47 -10.77
C ARG A 559 8.87 70.43 -12.24
N ASP A 560 9.82 70.51 -13.16
CA ASP A 560 9.53 70.56 -14.59
C ASP A 560 8.84 69.28 -15.07
N GLN A 561 9.18 68.13 -14.47
CA GLN A 561 8.52 66.86 -14.75
C GLN A 561 7.06 66.84 -14.27
N LYS A 562 6.78 67.36 -13.06
CA LYS A 562 5.41 67.49 -12.54
C LYS A 562 4.57 68.45 -13.39
N GLN A 563 5.16 69.56 -13.85
CA GLN A 563 4.49 70.52 -14.73
C GLN A 563 4.13 69.88 -16.07
N ASN A 564 5.09 69.19 -16.70
CA ASN A 564 4.85 68.44 -17.94
C ASN A 564 3.76 67.37 -17.76
N ILE A 565 3.72 66.70 -16.61
CA ILE A 565 2.67 65.71 -16.31
C ILE A 565 1.30 66.36 -16.21
N ILE A 566 1.18 67.51 -15.54
CA ILE A 566 -0.06 68.27 -15.42
C ILE A 566 -0.54 68.75 -16.79
N GLU A 567 0.34 69.34 -17.58
CA GLU A 567 0.02 69.83 -18.94
C GLU A 567 -0.40 68.67 -19.85
N ASN A 568 0.29 67.54 -19.78
CA ASN A 568 -0.07 66.32 -20.53
C ASN A 568 -1.42 65.72 -20.10
N PHE A 569 -1.82 65.85 -18.83
CA PHE A 569 -3.13 65.39 -18.40
C PHE A 569 -4.24 66.39 -18.73
N LEU A 570 -3.97 67.70 -18.64
CA LEU A 570 -4.91 68.74 -19.02
C LEU A 570 -5.18 68.76 -20.52
N SER A 571 -4.20 68.40 -21.35
CA SER A 571 -4.37 68.26 -22.80
C SER A 571 -5.18 67.02 -23.20
N GLN A 572 -5.28 66.00 -22.34
CA GLN A 572 -6.12 64.82 -22.57
C GLN A 572 -7.61 65.07 -22.25
N LEU A 573 -7.93 66.13 -21.51
CA LEU A 573 -9.32 66.55 -21.26
C LEU A 573 -9.84 67.32 -22.46
N LYS A 574 -11.07 67.05 -22.90
CA LYS A 574 -11.70 67.80 -24.01
C LYS A 574 -11.84 69.28 -23.64
N ASP A 575 -11.59 70.18 -24.59
CA ASP A 575 -11.63 71.63 -24.39
C ASP A 575 -13.00 72.12 -23.88
N GLU A 576 -14.07 71.41 -24.24
CA GLU A 576 -15.45 71.67 -23.78
C GLU A 576 -15.67 71.46 -22.27
N ASN A 577 -14.74 70.78 -21.57
CA ASN A 577 -14.88 70.38 -20.17
C ASN A 577 -13.88 71.08 -19.23
N VAL A 578 -13.10 72.04 -19.73
CA VAL A 578 -12.07 72.74 -18.94
C VAL A 578 -12.13 74.23 -19.22
N ASP A 579 -12.90 74.95 -18.41
CA ASP A 579 -12.88 76.40 -18.42
C ASP A 579 -11.52 76.93 -17.94
N ARG A 580 -11.00 77.94 -18.64
CA ARG A 580 -9.78 78.67 -18.24
C ARG A 580 -8.55 77.76 -18.04
N ARG A 581 -8.33 76.79 -18.94
CA ARG A 581 -7.18 75.87 -18.92
C ARG A 581 -5.84 76.57 -18.68
N GLN A 582 -5.62 77.72 -19.32
CA GLN A 582 -4.38 78.48 -19.19
C GLN A 582 -4.15 79.00 -17.76
N GLU A 583 -5.22 79.32 -17.04
CA GLU A 583 -5.14 79.79 -15.66
C GLU A 583 -4.89 78.67 -14.67
N ILE A 584 -5.42 77.47 -14.94
CA ILE A 584 -5.12 76.26 -14.16
C ILE A 584 -3.63 75.91 -14.30
N VAL A 585 -3.11 75.95 -15.52
CA VAL A 585 -1.68 75.75 -15.79
C VAL A 585 -0.85 76.83 -15.10
N ASP A 586 -1.27 78.10 -15.19
CA ASP A 586 -0.59 79.21 -14.54
C ASP A 586 -0.66 79.14 -13.00
N TRP A 587 -1.75 78.62 -12.43
CA TRP A 587 -1.86 78.39 -10.98
C TRP A 587 -0.84 77.35 -10.51
N PHE A 588 -0.73 76.23 -11.22
CA PHE A 588 0.26 75.21 -10.90
C PHE A 588 1.70 75.64 -11.21
N ASN A 589 1.91 76.51 -12.22
CA ASN A 589 3.24 76.87 -12.71
C ASN A 589 3.81 78.16 -12.12
N LYS A 590 2.97 79.16 -11.82
CA LYS A 590 3.36 80.54 -11.47
C LYS A 590 2.95 80.93 -10.06
N ASP A 591 1.83 80.43 -9.55
CA ASP A 591 1.35 80.75 -8.19
C ASP A 591 2.22 80.06 -7.12
N GLU A 592 2.53 80.80 -6.05
CA GLU A 592 3.31 80.31 -4.92
C GLU A 592 2.53 79.27 -4.11
N GLU A 593 1.22 79.46 -3.97
CA GLU A 593 0.34 78.52 -3.26
C GLU A 593 0.20 77.19 -4.01
N GLY A 594 -0.04 77.24 -5.33
CA GLY A 594 -0.10 76.05 -6.18
C GLY A 594 1.21 75.27 -6.19
N ARG A 595 2.36 75.98 -6.19
CA ARG A 595 3.69 75.35 -6.14
C ARG A 595 3.96 74.60 -4.85
N GLU A 596 3.62 75.17 -3.70
CA GLU A 596 3.83 74.50 -2.41
C GLU A 596 2.87 73.30 -2.23
N GLN A 597 1.64 73.36 -2.75
CA GLN A 597 0.70 72.25 -2.68
C GLN A 597 1.06 71.06 -3.60
N ILE A 598 1.73 71.29 -4.74
CA ILE A 598 2.18 70.21 -5.65
C ILE A 598 3.45 69.51 -5.15
N LYS A 599 4.28 70.22 -4.38
CA LYS A 599 5.60 69.76 -3.93
C LYS A 599 5.60 68.36 -3.29
N PRO A 600 4.66 67.98 -2.41
CA PRO A 600 4.62 66.63 -1.82
C PRO A 600 3.94 65.56 -2.69
N LEU A 601 3.32 65.91 -3.84
CA LEU A 601 2.49 64.99 -4.60
C LEU A 601 3.28 64.11 -5.58
N ASN A 602 2.87 62.85 -5.69
CA ASN A 602 3.32 61.90 -6.71
C ASN A 602 2.44 62.03 -7.98
N GLY A 603 2.96 61.69 -9.16
CA GLY A 603 2.23 61.73 -10.43
C GLY A 603 0.88 60.99 -10.41
N ARG A 604 0.74 59.89 -9.65
CA ARG A 604 -0.56 59.21 -9.47
C ARG A 604 -1.56 60.06 -8.67
N GLN A 605 -1.09 60.78 -7.65
CA GLN A 605 -1.93 61.67 -6.85
C GLN A 605 -2.35 62.89 -7.66
N VAL A 606 -1.42 63.49 -8.42
CA VAL A 606 -1.72 64.60 -9.35
C VAL A 606 -2.80 64.19 -10.35
N ARG A 607 -2.66 63.01 -10.98
CA ARG A 607 -3.68 62.47 -11.89
C ARG A 607 -5.03 62.33 -11.21
N ASN A 608 -5.07 61.71 -10.02
CA ASN A 608 -6.31 61.48 -9.30
C ASN A 608 -7.01 62.79 -8.91
N ILE A 609 -6.26 63.83 -8.51
CA ILE A 609 -6.80 65.14 -8.17
C ILE A 609 -7.43 65.80 -9.40
N LEU A 610 -6.70 65.86 -10.52
CA LEU A 610 -7.21 66.45 -11.76
C LEU A 610 -8.45 65.72 -12.28
N PHE A 611 -8.45 64.38 -12.23
CA PHE A 611 -9.58 63.57 -12.68
C PHE A 611 -10.80 63.74 -11.77
N SER A 612 -10.58 63.84 -10.45
CA SER A 612 -11.65 64.08 -9.48
C SER A 612 -12.25 65.47 -9.64
N ALA A 613 -11.42 66.49 -9.84
CA ALA A 613 -11.86 67.85 -10.11
C ALA A 613 -12.66 67.95 -11.41
N ALA A 614 -12.18 67.34 -12.49
CA ALA A 614 -12.90 67.28 -13.76
C ALA A 614 -14.24 66.53 -13.64
N SER A 615 -14.27 65.42 -12.90
CA SER A 615 -15.49 64.64 -12.68
C SER A 615 -16.52 65.39 -11.83
N LEU A 616 -16.07 66.16 -10.82
CA LEU A 616 -16.92 67.04 -10.02
C LEU A 616 -17.50 68.17 -10.87
N ALA A 617 -16.66 68.85 -11.66
CA ALA A 617 -17.08 69.92 -12.56
C ALA A 617 -18.10 69.45 -13.61
N MET A 618 -17.91 68.25 -14.18
CA MET A 618 -18.90 67.65 -15.09
C MET A 618 -20.25 67.39 -14.40
N LYS A 619 -20.23 66.93 -13.16
CA LYS A 619 -21.44 66.63 -12.39
C LYS A 619 -22.21 67.90 -12.04
N ASP A 620 -21.51 68.95 -11.65
CA ASP A 620 -22.11 70.25 -11.30
C ASP A 620 -22.59 71.00 -12.56
N GLY A 621 -21.86 70.91 -13.69
CA GLY A 621 -22.28 71.47 -14.98
C GLY A 621 -23.55 70.83 -15.57
N THR A 622 -23.78 69.53 -15.31
CA THR A 622 -25.05 68.89 -15.69
C THR A 622 -26.25 69.33 -14.84
N ALA A 623 -26.03 69.85 -13.63
CA ALA A 623 -27.09 70.36 -12.76
C ALA A 623 -27.60 71.75 -13.21
N GLU A 624 -26.74 72.59 -13.79
CA GLU A 624 -27.12 73.93 -14.28
C GLU A 624 -27.74 73.91 -15.69
N SER A 625 -27.50 72.88 -16.50
CA SER A 625 -28.15 72.70 -17.81
C SER A 625 -29.57 72.11 -17.76
N GLY A 626 -30.08 71.83 -16.56
CA GLY A 626 -31.38 71.18 -16.31
C GLY A 626 -32.42 72.05 -15.59
N SER A 627 -32.21 73.37 -15.50
CA SER A 627 -33.14 74.33 -14.89
C SER A 627 -33.61 75.39 -15.88
#